data_AF-A0A8T7GQB4-F1
#
_entry.id   AF-A0A8T7GQB4-F1
#
_cell.length_a   1.000
_cell.length_b   1.000
_cell.length_c   1.000
_cell.angle_alpha   90.00
_cell.angle_beta   90.00
_cell.angle_gamma   90.00
#
_symmetry.space_group_name_H-M   'P 1'
#
loop_
_entity.id
_entity.type
_entity.pdbx_description
1 polymer ?
#
loop_
_entity_poly.entity_id
_entity_poly.type
_entity_poly.pdbx_seq_one_letter_code
_entity_poly.pdbx_strand_id
1 'polypeptide(L)'
;MAGGLLAGSGLEENLFTVLVESTESKTVFEERGGKRLLDRIRSGDLSRGGYVVVADGGDTRFFIVAYNGRIVYAEASQAGRLVKGDEALRLLEGYNATLRVGVGRLRPRLVEWSPSLSVYVRGIDLQHRQLINTLNSLYQALLLGGERRQVGWTLGFLEEYSRFHFRTEENFLQRHGYPQLEQHRREHRWFVEKVNRLREEHRRGERELGLEMLAFLARWVRGHIAGSDRRYAEWLRSKGLA
;
A
#
# COMPACT_ATOMS: atom_id res chain seq x y z
N MET A 1 -24.11 -10.69 8.01
CA MET A 1 -23.80 -9.63 7.03
C MET A 1 -22.64 -8.77 7.55
N ALA A 2 -21.40 -9.25 7.42
CA ALA A 2 -20.19 -8.57 7.91
C ALA A 2 -19.53 -7.65 6.87
N GLY A 3 -20.00 -7.69 5.61
CA GLY A 3 -19.36 -7.00 4.47
C GLY A 3 -19.45 -5.47 4.48
N GLY A 4 -20.32 -4.86 5.29
CA GLY A 4 -20.47 -3.39 5.32
C GLY A 4 -19.47 -2.67 6.24
N LEU A 5 -19.01 -3.31 7.32
CA LEU A 5 -18.22 -2.64 8.37
C LEU A 5 -16.77 -2.36 7.96
N LEU A 6 -16.26 -3.09 6.97
CA LEU A 6 -14.92 -2.90 6.41
C LEU A 6 -14.93 -2.20 5.05
N ALA A 7 -16.12 -1.90 4.51
CA ALA A 7 -16.29 -1.05 3.34
C ALA A 7 -16.13 0.41 3.77
N GLY A 8 -14.93 0.97 3.60
CA GLY A 8 -14.68 2.39 3.79
C GLY A 8 -15.34 3.23 2.69
N SER A 9 -15.41 4.53 2.87
CA SER A 9 -15.63 5.48 1.78
C SER A 9 -14.36 6.31 1.61
N GLY A 10 -13.77 6.34 0.41
CA GLY A 10 -12.60 7.16 0.13
C GLY A 10 -11.25 6.50 0.47
N LEU A 11 -10.40 7.17 1.27
CA LEU A 11 -9.01 6.75 1.53
C LEU A 11 -8.92 5.44 2.36
N GLU A 12 -9.86 5.22 3.28
CA GLU A 12 -9.98 3.99 4.08
C GLU A 12 -10.17 2.76 3.19
N GLU A 13 -11.06 2.83 2.19
CA GLU A 13 -11.31 1.74 1.25
C GLU A 13 -10.06 1.41 0.43
N ASN A 14 -9.31 2.44 0.06
CA ASN A 14 -8.08 2.34 -0.71
C ASN A 14 -6.96 1.63 0.07
N LEU A 15 -6.77 1.98 1.34
CA LEU A 15 -5.81 1.31 2.22
C LEU A 15 -6.28 -0.10 2.58
N PHE A 16 -7.55 -0.26 2.95
CA PHE A 16 -8.12 -1.55 3.32
C PHE A 16 -7.93 -2.60 2.22
N THR A 17 -8.33 -2.25 0.99
CA THR A 17 -8.25 -3.16 -0.17
C THR A 17 -6.81 -3.58 -0.48
N VAL A 18 -5.85 -2.70 -0.22
CA VAL A 18 -4.42 -2.96 -0.48
C VAL A 18 -3.78 -3.77 0.67
N LEU A 19 -4.17 -3.50 1.91
CA LEU A 19 -3.52 -4.04 3.09
C LEU A 19 -4.09 -5.37 3.58
N VAL A 20 -5.34 -5.71 3.25
CA VAL A 20 -6.05 -6.88 3.80
C VAL A 20 -6.17 -7.99 2.75
N GLU A 21 -5.89 -9.23 3.18
CA GLU A 21 -5.78 -10.43 2.33
C GLU A 21 -7.14 -10.88 1.78
N SER A 22 -8.21 -10.78 2.58
CA SER A 22 -9.59 -11.04 2.21
C SER A 22 -10.53 -9.99 2.83
N THR A 23 -11.53 -9.54 2.08
CA THR A 23 -12.57 -8.62 2.57
C THR A 23 -13.55 -9.28 3.55
N GLU A 24 -13.50 -10.60 3.68
CA GLU A 24 -14.21 -11.32 4.72
C GLU A 24 -13.61 -11.00 6.09
N SER A 25 -14.34 -10.18 6.86
CA SER A 25 -14.06 -9.93 8.27
C SER A 25 -14.04 -11.25 9.04
N LYS A 26 -12.85 -11.71 9.44
CA LYS A 26 -12.72 -12.96 10.21
C LYS A 26 -13.28 -12.82 11.63
N THR A 27 -13.43 -11.59 12.15
CA THR A 27 -14.02 -11.35 13.48
C THR A 27 -14.72 -9.99 13.54
N VAL A 28 -15.98 -9.99 13.98
CA VAL A 28 -16.74 -8.78 14.34
C VAL A 28 -17.17 -8.91 15.79
N PHE A 29 -16.98 -7.85 16.59
CA PHE A 29 -17.41 -7.81 17.98
C PHE A 29 -17.79 -6.39 18.40
N GLU A 30 -18.37 -6.25 19.59
CA GLU A 30 -18.64 -4.96 20.21
C GLU A 30 -17.59 -4.66 21.28
N GLU A 31 -17.12 -3.42 21.34
CA GLU A 31 -16.18 -2.96 22.36
C GLU A 31 -16.77 -1.77 23.12
N ARG A 32 -16.66 -1.79 24.45
CA ARG A 32 -17.23 -0.72 25.30
C ARG A 32 -16.19 0.39 25.46
N GLY A 33 -16.21 1.33 24.52
CA GLY A 33 -15.34 2.50 24.49
C GLY A 33 -13.97 2.24 23.85
N GLY A 34 -13.35 3.30 23.35
CA GLY A 34 -12.13 3.21 22.57
C GLY A 34 -10.86 2.96 23.39
N LYS A 35 -10.83 3.34 24.68
CA LYS A 35 -9.72 2.96 25.57
C LYS A 35 -9.53 1.43 25.64
N ARG A 36 -10.61 0.68 25.82
CA ARG A 36 -10.57 -0.80 25.84
C ARG A 36 -10.12 -1.37 24.49
N LEU A 37 -10.54 -0.76 23.39
CA LEU A 37 -10.09 -1.15 22.06
C LEU A 37 -8.57 -0.93 21.90
N LEU A 38 -8.06 0.22 22.34
CA LEU A 38 -6.63 0.52 22.32
C LEU A 38 -5.82 -0.46 23.20
N ASP A 39 -6.33 -0.83 24.36
CA ASP A 39 -5.69 -1.81 25.26
C ASP A 39 -5.60 -3.20 24.60
N ARG A 40 -6.66 -3.62 23.88
CA ARG A 40 -6.65 -4.87 23.10
C ARG A 40 -5.65 -4.85 21.97
N ILE A 41 -5.55 -3.73 21.25
CA ILE A 41 -4.55 -3.53 20.20
C ILE A 41 -3.14 -3.60 20.78
N ARG A 42 -2.87 -2.85 21.86
CA ARG A 42 -1.52 -2.69 22.41
C ARG A 42 -1.01 -3.92 23.16
N SER A 43 -1.89 -4.58 23.91
CA SER A 43 -1.51 -5.64 24.86
C SER A 43 -2.43 -6.86 24.91
N GLY A 44 -3.58 -6.82 24.24
CA GLY A 44 -4.55 -7.92 24.24
C GLY A 44 -4.37 -8.90 23.09
N ASP A 45 -5.48 -9.46 22.64
CA ASP A 45 -5.55 -10.46 21.58
C ASP A 45 -5.15 -9.93 20.19
N LEU A 46 -5.20 -8.62 19.99
CA LEU A 46 -4.77 -7.95 18.75
C LEU A 46 -3.29 -7.48 18.79
N SER A 47 -2.56 -7.80 19.86
CA SER A 47 -1.16 -7.38 20.04
C SER A 47 -0.13 -8.21 19.27
N ARG A 48 -0.52 -9.36 18.69
CA ARG A 48 0.41 -10.28 18.01
C ARG A 48 0.10 -10.40 16.52
N GLY A 49 1.01 -9.96 15.66
CA GLY A 49 0.82 -9.95 14.21
C GLY A 49 0.29 -8.61 13.69
N GLY A 50 -0.14 -8.60 12.43
CA GLY A 50 -0.58 -7.39 11.74
C GLY A 50 -2.09 -7.36 11.51
N TYR A 51 -2.73 -6.24 11.86
CA TYR A 51 -4.18 -6.06 11.76
C TYR A 51 -4.57 -4.69 11.20
N VAL A 52 -5.67 -4.69 10.46
CA VAL A 52 -6.50 -3.51 10.22
C VAL A 52 -7.72 -3.64 11.12
N VAL A 53 -7.99 -2.59 11.90
CA VAL A 53 -9.12 -2.50 12.81
C VAL A 53 -9.98 -1.34 12.35
N VAL A 54 -11.25 -1.62 12.07
CA VAL A 54 -12.25 -0.58 11.80
C VAL A 54 -13.24 -0.58 12.94
N ALA A 55 -13.44 0.57 13.58
CA ALA A 55 -14.38 0.73 14.68
C ALA A 55 -15.42 1.77 14.31
N ASP A 56 -16.70 1.39 14.34
CA ASP A 56 -17.83 2.24 13.98
C ASP A 56 -18.65 2.56 15.23
N GLY A 57 -18.73 3.83 15.58
CA GLY A 57 -19.56 4.37 16.66
C GLY A 57 -20.85 5.05 16.17
N GLY A 58 -21.16 4.97 14.88
CA GLY A 58 -22.31 5.61 14.24
C GLY A 58 -21.99 6.99 13.68
N ASP A 59 -21.60 7.94 14.54
CA ASP A 59 -21.24 9.32 14.14
C ASP A 59 -19.76 9.50 13.80
N THR A 60 -18.95 8.57 14.29
CA THR A 60 -17.49 8.55 14.17
C THR A 60 -17.04 7.16 13.78
N ARG A 61 -16.23 7.09 12.73
CA ARG A 61 -15.59 5.86 12.27
C ARG A 61 -14.09 5.97 12.42
N PHE A 62 -13.46 4.93 12.94
CA PHE A 62 -12.01 4.85 13.12
C PHE A 62 -11.44 3.76 12.22
N PHE A 63 -10.29 4.06 11.60
CA PHE A 63 -9.50 3.11 10.84
C PHE A 63 -8.09 3.08 11.40
N ILE A 64 -7.66 1.90 11.86
CA ILE A 64 -6.38 1.70 12.54
C ILE A 64 -5.63 0.58 11.87
N VAL A 65 -4.34 0.79 11.64
CA VAL A 65 -3.41 -0.28 11.28
C VAL A 65 -2.46 -0.48 12.45
N ALA A 66 -2.34 -1.73 12.89
CA ALA A 66 -1.46 -2.13 13.97
C ALA A 66 -0.59 -3.32 13.57
N TYR A 67 0.62 -3.36 14.08
CA TYR A 67 1.56 -4.45 13.89
C TYR A 67 2.31 -4.73 15.19
N ASN A 68 2.18 -5.95 15.71
CA ASN A 68 2.77 -6.41 16.98
C ASN A 68 2.53 -5.43 18.14
N GLY A 69 1.27 -5.00 18.30
CA GLY A 69 0.86 -4.10 19.38
C GLY A 69 1.17 -2.62 19.15
N ARG A 70 1.97 -2.29 18.14
CA ARG A 70 2.23 -0.92 17.73
C ARG A 70 1.16 -0.43 16.76
N ILE A 71 0.59 0.73 17.01
CA ILE A 71 -0.25 1.42 16.03
C ILE A 71 0.66 2.14 15.04
N VAL A 72 0.53 1.82 13.76
CA VAL A 72 1.36 2.36 12.67
C VAL A 72 0.61 3.37 11.80
N TYR A 73 -0.73 3.33 11.86
CA TYR A 73 -1.61 4.29 11.20
C TYR A 73 -2.91 4.39 11.97
N ALA A 74 -3.45 5.60 12.08
CA ALA A 74 -4.76 5.84 12.64
C ALA A 74 -5.41 7.02 11.92
N GLU A 75 -6.68 6.87 11.60
CA GLU A 75 -7.54 7.97 11.18
C GLU A 75 -8.94 7.82 11.75
N ALA A 76 -9.64 8.94 11.85
CA ALA A 76 -11.01 9.03 12.28
C ALA A 76 -11.79 9.92 11.30
N SER A 77 -12.97 9.47 10.89
CA SER A 77 -13.93 10.24 10.11
C SER A 77 -15.10 10.59 11.03
N GLN A 78 -15.29 11.89 11.29
CA GLN A 78 -16.37 12.41 12.13
C GLN A 78 -17.11 13.51 11.38
N ALA A 79 -18.41 13.34 11.15
CA ALA A 79 -19.25 14.31 10.45
C ALA A 79 -18.63 14.80 9.11
N GLY A 80 -17.96 13.91 8.37
CA GLY A 80 -17.30 14.21 7.09
C GLY A 80 -15.92 14.87 7.20
N ARG A 81 -15.43 15.15 8.41
CA ARG A 81 -14.06 15.62 8.65
C ARG A 81 -13.13 14.44 8.93
N LEU A 82 -12.00 14.42 8.23
CA LEU A 82 -10.94 13.44 8.43
C LEU A 82 -9.89 13.97 9.41
N VAL A 83 -9.54 13.15 10.39
CA VAL A 83 -8.52 13.41 11.40
C VAL A 83 -7.52 12.24 11.39
N LYS A 84 -6.23 12.50 11.57
CA LYS A 84 -5.17 11.48 11.44
C LYS A 84 -4.20 11.45 12.63
N GLY A 85 -3.48 10.34 12.76
CA GLY A 85 -2.38 10.18 13.72
C GLY A 85 -2.84 10.31 15.17
N ASP A 86 -2.05 11.00 15.98
CA ASP A 86 -2.29 11.14 17.43
C ASP A 86 -3.63 11.80 17.76
N GLU A 87 -4.12 12.68 16.89
CA GLU A 87 -5.43 13.31 17.09
C GLU A 87 -6.56 12.29 16.95
N ALA A 88 -6.49 11.39 15.96
CA ALA A 88 -7.43 10.28 15.82
C ALA A 88 -7.36 9.31 17.01
N LEU A 89 -6.15 9.07 17.54
CA LEU A 89 -5.97 8.21 18.72
C LEU A 89 -6.54 8.84 19.99
N ARG A 90 -6.37 10.15 20.19
CA ARG A 90 -7.00 10.88 21.30
C ARG A 90 -8.53 10.85 21.22
N LEU A 91 -9.08 11.03 20.02
CA LEU A 91 -10.52 10.91 19.78
C LEU A 91 -11.02 9.50 20.13
N LEU A 92 -10.31 8.45 19.71
CA LEU A 92 -10.68 7.08 20.04
C LEU A 92 -10.57 6.84 21.55
N GLU A 93 -9.48 7.25 22.20
CA GLU A 93 -9.28 7.02 23.63
C GLU A 93 -10.39 7.65 24.49
N GLY A 94 -10.88 8.84 24.09
CA GLY A 94 -12.00 9.51 24.73
C GLY A 94 -13.40 9.00 24.33
N TYR A 95 -13.51 8.07 23.38
CA TYR A 95 -14.79 7.56 22.91
C TYR A 95 -15.41 6.60 23.93
N ASN A 96 -16.54 6.97 24.53
CA ASN A 96 -17.15 6.23 25.64
C ASN A 96 -18.34 5.34 25.24
N ALA A 97 -18.87 5.50 24.02
CA ALA A 97 -19.97 4.67 23.53
C ALA A 97 -19.48 3.30 23.03
N THR A 98 -20.43 2.38 22.80
CA THR A 98 -20.14 1.07 22.21
C THR A 98 -19.68 1.24 20.77
N LEU A 99 -18.56 0.61 20.42
CA LEU A 99 -18.01 0.54 19.07
C LEU A 99 -18.33 -0.83 18.48
N ARG A 100 -18.83 -0.85 17.24
CA ARG A 100 -18.86 -2.06 16.43
C ARG A 100 -17.53 -2.21 15.71
N VAL A 101 -16.78 -3.26 16.03
CA VAL A 101 -15.40 -3.44 15.59
C VAL A 101 -15.30 -4.58 14.58
N GLY A 102 -14.69 -4.31 13.43
CA GLY A 102 -14.28 -5.30 12.44
C GLY A 102 -12.77 -5.40 12.38
N VAL A 103 -12.25 -6.62 12.30
CA VAL A 103 -10.79 -6.88 12.24
C VAL A 103 -10.43 -7.66 10.99
N GLY A 104 -9.51 -7.10 10.19
CA GLY A 104 -8.87 -7.75 9.05
C GLY A 104 -7.40 -8.03 9.34
N ARG A 105 -6.87 -9.16 8.85
CA ARG A 105 -5.43 -9.47 8.98
C ARG A 105 -4.65 -8.76 7.88
N LEU A 106 -3.54 -8.13 8.24
CA LEU A 106 -2.61 -7.57 7.26
C LEU A 106 -2.03 -8.67 6.39
N ARG A 107 -1.88 -8.38 5.10
CA ARG A 107 -1.12 -9.23 4.20
C ARG A 107 0.34 -9.31 4.66
N PRO A 108 0.97 -10.50 4.59
CA PRO A 108 2.40 -10.62 4.87
C PRO A 108 3.25 -9.90 3.79
N ARG A 109 2.73 -9.83 2.56
CA ARG A 109 3.31 -9.09 1.44
C ARG A 109 2.26 -8.16 0.84
N LEU A 110 2.66 -6.93 0.56
CA LEU A 110 1.78 -5.93 -0.02
C LEU A 110 1.43 -6.27 -1.47
N VAL A 111 2.42 -6.71 -2.23
CA VAL A 111 2.29 -7.10 -3.63
C VAL A 111 2.93 -8.47 -3.81
N GLU A 112 2.22 -9.38 -4.46
CA GLU A 112 2.73 -10.70 -4.78
C GLU A 112 2.96 -10.83 -6.28
N TRP A 113 4.07 -11.48 -6.64
CA TRP A 113 4.29 -11.87 -8.02
C TRP A 113 3.34 -13.02 -8.38
N SER A 114 2.68 -12.91 -9.52
CA SER A 114 1.88 -13.98 -10.10
C SER A 114 2.21 -14.13 -11.60
N PRO A 115 1.95 -15.29 -12.22
CA PRO A 115 2.12 -15.47 -13.66
C PRO A 115 1.35 -14.46 -14.52
N SER A 116 0.26 -13.88 -14.00
CA SER A 116 -0.51 -12.84 -14.69
C SER A 116 0.23 -11.51 -14.84
N LEU A 117 1.33 -11.31 -14.09
CA LEU A 117 2.22 -10.15 -14.20
C LEU A 117 3.41 -10.39 -15.13
N SER A 118 3.49 -11.57 -15.76
CA SER A 118 4.55 -11.89 -16.71
C SER A 118 4.31 -11.18 -18.04
N VAL A 119 5.40 -10.68 -18.61
CA VAL A 119 5.47 -10.13 -19.96
C VAL A 119 6.15 -11.08 -20.94
N TYR A 120 6.38 -12.33 -20.51
CA TYR A 120 7.03 -13.41 -21.27
C TYR A 120 8.49 -13.14 -21.66
N VAL A 121 9.07 -12.05 -21.17
CA VAL A 121 10.49 -11.74 -21.31
C VAL A 121 11.16 -11.97 -19.96
N ARG A 122 11.83 -13.12 -19.79
CA ARG A 122 12.43 -13.56 -18.52
C ARG A 122 13.25 -12.47 -17.83
N GLY A 123 14.04 -11.71 -18.59
CA GLY A 123 14.87 -10.62 -18.05
C GLY A 123 14.03 -9.51 -17.41
N ILE A 124 12.91 -9.14 -18.04
CA ILE A 124 12.00 -8.10 -17.54
C ILE A 124 11.17 -8.64 -16.35
N ASP A 125 10.70 -9.88 -16.41
CA ASP A 125 9.98 -10.51 -15.29
C ASP A 125 10.83 -10.55 -14.01
N LEU A 126 12.14 -10.80 -14.12
CA LEU A 126 13.05 -10.74 -12.99
C LEU A 126 13.16 -9.32 -12.42
N GLN A 127 13.14 -8.29 -13.27
CA GLN A 127 13.14 -6.88 -12.84
C GLN A 127 11.82 -6.49 -12.16
N HIS A 128 10.67 -6.93 -12.68
CA HIS A 128 9.37 -6.73 -12.02
C HIS A 128 9.34 -7.34 -10.63
N ARG A 129 9.84 -8.57 -10.46
CA ARG A 129 9.94 -9.22 -9.15
C ARG A 129 10.79 -8.40 -8.18
N GLN A 130 11.87 -7.79 -8.65
CA GLN A 130 12.72 -6.95 -7.80
C GLN A 130 12.03 -5.63 -7.41
N LEU A 131 11.26 -5.00 -8.30
CA LEU A 131 10.43 -3.83 -7.95
C LEU A 131 9.39 -4.20 -6.88
N ILE A 132 8.70 -5.32 -7.06
CA ILE A 132 7.73 -5.85 -6.10
C ILE A 132 8.39 -6.14 -4.74
N ASN A 133 9.56 -6.78 -4.73
CA ASN A 133 10.31 -7.06 -3.51
C ASN A 133 10.75 -5.77 -2.79
N THR A 134 11.10 -4.72 -3.55
CA THR A 134 11.45 -3.41 -3.00
C THR A 134 10.26 -2.76 -2.32
N LEU A 135 9.08 -2.78 -2.95
CA LEU A 135 7.84 -2.30 -2.35
C LEU A 135 7.46 -3.08 -1.08
N ASN A 136 7.63 -4.41 -1.10
CA ASN A 136 7.41 -5.24 0.08
C ASN A 136 8.41 -4.96 1.20
N SER A 137 9.65 -4.60 0.88
CA SER A 137 10.65 -4.22 1.88
C SER A 137 10.29 -2.87 2.52
N LEU A 138 9.82 -1.92 1.71
CA LEU A 138 9.31 -0.63 2.20
C LEU A 138 8.08 -0.83 3.10
N TYR A 139 7.19 -1.74 2.72
CA TYR A 139 6.03 -2.12 3.54
C TYR A 139 6.44 -2.63 4.93
N GLN A 140 7.36 -3.59 4.99
CA GLN A 140 7.83 -4.13 6.26
C GLN A 140 8.55 -3.07 7.11
N ALA A 141 9.37 -2.21 6.49
CA ALA A 141 10.02 -1.11 7.19
C ALA A 141 8.98 -0.16 7.83
N LEU A 142 7.92 0.19 7.11
CA LEU A 142 6.86 1.06 7.65
C LEU A 142 6.07 0.39 8.79
N LEU A 143 5.76 -0.91 8.67
CA LEU A 143 5.06 -1.65 9.73
C LEU A 143 5.89 -1.78 11.02
N LEU A 144 7.20 -1.94 10.89
CA LEU A 144 8.11 -2.09 12.03
C LEU A 144 8.49 -0.75 12.68
N GLY A 145 8.00 0.38 12.16
CA GLY A 145 8.45 1.70 12.58
C GLY A 145 9.94 1.92 12.28
N GLY A 146 10.41 1.37 11.16
CA GLY A 146 11.78 1.46 10.70
C GLY A 146 12.27 2.91 10.65
N GLU A 147 13.55 3.09 10.93
CA GLU A 147 14.12 4.43 11.02
C GLU A 147 13.92 5.20 9.72
N ARG A 148 13.71 6.52 9.84
CA ARG A 148 13.59 7.45 8.71
C ARG A 148 14.71 7.25 7.68
N ARG A 149 15.93 6.93 8.14
CA ARG A 149 17.06 6.58 7.30
C ARG A 149 16.72 5.37 6.42
N GLN A 150 16.35 4.22 7.01
CA GLN A 150 16.04 2.99 6.29
C GLN A 150 14.99 3.21 5.19
N VAL A 151 13.90 3.91 5.52
CA VAL A 151 12.84 4.28 4.56
C VAL A 151 13.42 5.09 3.39
N GLY A 152 14.30 6.06 3.69
CA GLY A 152 14.97 6.87 2.66
C GLY A 152 15.88 6.05 1.74
N TRP A 153 16.62 5.08 2.29
CA TRP A 153 17.45 4.16 1.51
C TRP A 153 16.61 3.30 0.56
N THR A 154 15.50 2.72 1.05
CA THR A 154 14.62 1.91 0.22
C THR A 154 13.97 2.72 -0.90
N LEU A 155 13.59 3.98 -0.65
CA LEU A 155 13.11 4.87 -1.71
C LEU A 155 14.18 5.22 -2.75
N GLY A 156 15.42 5.48 -2.30
CA GLY A 156 16.54 5.69 -3.20
C GLY A 156 16.75 4.49 -4.12
N PHE A 157 16.76 3.28 -3.54
CA PHE A 157 16.85 2.05 -4.31
C PHE A 157 15.67 1.87 -5.28
N LEU A 158 14.43 2.17 -4.85
CA LEU A 158 13.26 2.10 -5.73
C LEU A 158 13.40 3.04 -6.93
N GLU A 159 13.84 4.28 -6.71
CA GLU A 159 14.03 5.27 -7.78
C GLU A 159 15.08 4.82 -8.80
N GLU A 160 16.27 4.44 -8.32
CA GLU A 160 17.39 4.00 -9.16
C GLU A 160 17.03 2.72 -9.93
N TYR A 161 16.43 1.75 -9.25
CA TYR A 161 16.05 0.48 -9.86
C TYR A 161 14.93 0.64 -10.88
N SER A 162 13.95 1.51 -10.62
CA SER A 162 12.92 1.86 -11.61
C SER A 162 13.52 2.49 -12.86
N ARG A 163 14.47 3.43 -12.74
CA ARG A 163 15.17 4.00 -13.90
C ARG A 163 15.91 2.93 -14.70
N PHE A 164 16.61 2.03 -14.02
CA PHE A 164 17.32 0.92 -14.66
C PHE A 164 16.37 -0.01 -15.43
N HIS A 165 15.28 -0.41 -14.78
CA HIS A 165 14.27 -1.28 -15.36
C HIS A 165 13.60 -0.63 -16.57
N PHE A 166 13.09 0.60 -16.43
CA PHE A 166 12.43 1.33 -17.51
C PHE A 166 13.36 1.56 -18.70
N ARG A 167 14.64 1.88 -18.47
CA ARG A 167 15.62 1.99 -19.56
C ARG A 167 15.83 0.66 -20.27
N THR A 168 15.88 -0.45 -19.54
CA THR A 168 16.03 -1.79 -20.12
C THR A 168 14.85 -2.11 -21.02
N GLU A 169 13.64 -1.88 -20.51
CA GLU A 169 12.41 -2.14 -21.22
C GLU A 169 12.25 -1.24 -22.45
N GLU A 170 12.44 0.07 -22.31
CA GLU A 170 12.32 1.02 -23.42
C GLU A 170 13.30 0.71 -24.54
N ASN A 171 14.54 0.33 -24.21
CA ASN A 171 15.51 -0.12 -25.21
C ASN A 171 15.04 -1.40 -25.91
N PHE A 172 14.47 -2.34 -25.17
CA PHE A 172 13.92 -3.58 -25.71
C PHE A 172 12.75 -3.30 -26.66
N LEU A 173 11.80 -2.45 -26.25
CA LEU A 173 10.64 -2.06 -27.05
C LEU A 173 11.04 -1.24 -28.29
N GLN A 174 12.04 -0.36 -28.16
CA GLN A 174 12.57 0.41 -29.28
C GLN A 174 13.19 -0.48 -30.35
N ARG A 175 14.00 -1.47 -29.94
CA ARG A 175 14.65 -2.42 -30.87
C ARG A 175 13.65 -3.22 -31.70
N HIS A 176 12.47 -3.50 -31.15
CA HIS A 176 11.43 -4.26 -31.84
C HIS A 176 10.42 -3.37 -32.57
N GLY A 177 10.44 -2.04 -32.35
CA GLY A 177 9.52 -1.11 -33.01
C GLY A 177 8.11 -1.12 -32.40
N TYR A 178 7.99 -1.22 -31.08
CA TYR A 178 6.69 -1.17 -30.40
C TYR A 178 5.98 0.17 -30.65
N PRO A 179 4.75 0.19 -31.22
CA PRO A 179 4.11 1.41 -31.69
C PRO A 179 3.70 2.40 -30.58
N GLN A 180 3.49 1.94 -29.35
CA GLN A 180 3.07 2.80 -28.23
C GLN A 180 4.23 3.21 -27.30
N LEU A 181 5.48 3.06 -27.74
CA LEU A 181 6.68 3.33 -26.93
C LEU A 181 6.69 4.74 -26.31
N GLU A 182 6.29 5.77 -27.05
CA GLU A 182 6.32 7.14 -26.52
C GLU A 182 5.28 7.40 -25.42
N GLN A 183 4.13 6.72 -25.48
CA GLN A 183 3.16 6.74 -24.37
C GLN A 183 3.72 6.01 -23.17
N HIS A 184 4.32 4.84 -23.39
CA HIS A 184 4.94 4.03 -22.34
C HIS A 184 6.04 4.81 -21.59
N ARG A 185 6.92 5.50 -22.33
CA ARG A 185 7.96 6.39 -21.79
C ARG A 185 7.41 7.53 -20.93
N ARG A 186 6.22 8.06 -21.23
CA ARG A 186 5.58 9.11 -20.41
C ARG A 186 5.18 8.57 -19.05
N GLU A 187 4.63 7.37 -18.99
CA GLU A 187 4.23 6.70 -17.75
C GLU A 187 5.46 6.44 -16.86
N HIS A 188 6.55 5.96 -17.46
CA HIS A 188 7.84 5.78 -16.77
C HIS A 188 8.40 7.07 -16.19
N ARG A 189 8.48 8.15 -17.00
CA ARG A 189 8.98 9.46 -16.53
C ARG A 189 8.17 9.98 -15.35
N TRP A 190 6.85 9.91 -15.45
CA TRP A 190 5.96 10.35 -14.38
C TRP A 190 6.23 9.59 -13.08
N PHE A 191 6.41 8.26 -13.14
CA PHE A 191 6.66 7.47 -11.93
C PHE A 191 8.00 7.82 -11.29
N VAL A 192 9.06 7.94 -12.09
CA VAL A 192 10.38 8.30 -11.60
C VAL A 192 10.38 9.70 -10.95
N GLU A 193 9.76 10.68 -11.59
CA GLU A 193 9.59 12.03 -11.03
C GLU A 193 8.81 12.00 -9.72
N LYS A 194 7.75 11.19 -9.65
CA LYS A 194 6.95 11.02 -8.44
C LYS A 194 7.77 10.42 -7.30
N VAL A 195 8.50 9.33 -7.52
CA VAL A 195 9.36 8.70 -6.50
C VAL A 195 10.48 9.64 -6.06
N ASN A 196 11.10 10.35 -7.00
CA ASN A 196 12.12 11.34 -6.69
C ASN A 196 11.59 12.44 -5.77
N ARG A 197 10.42 13.01 -6.08
CA ARG A 197 9.78 14.03 -5.25
C ARG A 197 9.52 13.53 -3.83
N LEU A 198 8.99 12.31 -3.70
CA LEU A 198 8.70 11.70 -2.39
C LEU A 198 9.97 11.48 -1.57
N ARG A 199 11.06 11.05 -2.23
CA ARG A 199 12.36 10.90 -1.59
C ARG A 199 12.91 12.25 -1.09
N GLU A 200 12.76 13.31 -1.86
CA GLU A 200 13.20 14.66 -1.49
C GLU A 200 12.38 15.25 -0.34
N GLU A 201 11.04 15.16 -0.41
CA GLU A 201 10.12 15.57 0.67
C GLU A 201 10.46 14.83 1.98
N HIS A 202 10.67 13.50 1.90
CA HIS A 202 11.08 12.67 3.04
C HIS A 202 12.44 13.07 3.60
N ARG A 203 13.42 13.37 2.73
CA ARG A 203 14.77 13.81 3.15
C ARG A 203 14.75 15.16 3.84
N ARG A 204 13.88 16.08 3.41
CA ARG A 204 13.70 17.41 4.06
C ARG A 204 12.85 17.35 5.32
N GLY A 205 12.09 16.26 5.51
CA GLY A 205 11.19 16.12 6.67
C GLY A 205 9.89 16.88 6.48
N GLU A 206 9.61 17.33 5.26
CA GLU A 206 8.37 18.00 4.86
C GLU A 206 7.19 17.02 4.82
N ARG A 207 7.50 15.72 4.72
CA ARG A 207 6.49 14.66 4.65
C ARG A 207 6.98 13.39 5.32
N GLU A 208 6.18 12.89 6.26
CA GLU A 208 6.35 11.54 6.75
C GLU A 208 5.77 10.55 5.74
N LEU A 209 6.55 9.54 5.37
CA LEU A 209 6.09 8.49 4.47
C LEU A 209 5.28 7.48 5.27
N GLY A 210 4.01 7.34 4.91
CA GLY A 210 3.09 6.39 5.52
C GLY A 210 2.57 5.35 4.53
N LEU A 211 1.72 4.47 5.06
CA LEU A 211 1.08 3.38 4.31
C LEU A 211 0.27 3.87 3.10
N GLU A 212 -0.29 5.09 3.14
CA GLU A 212 -1.00 5.69 2.00
C GLU A 212 -0.10 5.87 0.78
N MET A 213 1.11 6.37 1.00
CA MET A 213 2.06 6.59 -0.09
C MET A 213 2.53 5.27 -0.68
N LEU A 214 2.84 4.31 0.19
CA LEU A 214 3.19 2.96 -0.21
C LEU A 214 2.07 2.30 -1.03
N ALA A 215 0.80 2.42 -0.60
CA ALA A 215 -0.35 1.86 -1.30
C ALA A 215 -0.50 2.46 -2.70
N PHE A 216 -0.25 3.77 -2.85
CA PHE A 216 -0.21 4.44 -4.14
C PHE A 216 0.90 3.88 -5.05
N LEU A 217 2.14 3.76 -4.54
CA LEU A 217 3.27 3.22 -5.31
C LEU A 217 3.01 1.78 -5.77
N ALA A 218 2.51 0.95 -4.85
CA ALA A 218 2.16 -0.44 -5.12
C ALA A 218 1.06 -0.57 -6.17
N ARG A 219 0.02 0.28 -6.10
CA ARG A 219 -1.05 0.31 -7.09
C ARG A 219 -0.52 0.71 -8.46
N TRP A 220 0.33 1.73 -8.53
CA TRP A 220 0.89 2.16 -9.80
C TRP A 220 1.73 1.05 -10.43
N VAL A 221 2.69 0.47 -9.68
CA VAL A 221 3.56 -0.60 -10.23
C VAL A 221 2.73 -1.80 -10.68
N ARG A 222 1.79 -2.27 -9.86
CA ARG A 222 0.93 -3.40 -10.23
C ARG A 222 0.04 -3.08 -11.44
N GLY A 223 -0.54 -1.88 -11.48
CA GLY A 223 -1.41 -1.45 -12.56
C GLY A 223 -0.67 -1.23 -13.87
N HIS A 224 0.56 -0.70 -13.81
CA HIS A 224 1.45 -0.53 -14.95
C HIS A 224 1.81 -1.89 -15.55
N ILE A 225 2.26 -2.84 -14.73
CA ILE A 225 2.60 -4.20 -15.20
C ILE A 225 1.39 -4.92 -15.80
N ALA A 226 0.26 -4.92 -15.09
CA ALA A 226 -0.94 -5.62 -15.53
C ALA A 226 -1.66 -4.94 -16.71
N GLY A 227 -1.34 -3.67 -16.99
CA GLY A 227 -1.99 -2.86 -18.02
C GLY A 227 -1.03 -2.51 -19.15
N SER A 228 -0.15 -1.55 -18.92
CA SER A 228 0.79 -1.05 -19.92
C SER A 228 1.80 -2.08 -20.38
N ASP A 229 2.39 -2.84 -19.46
CA ASP A 229 3.41 -3.81 -19.84
C ASP A 229 2.78 -5.02 -20.52
N ARG A 230 1.59 -5.40 -20.04
CA ARG A 230 0.77 -6.43 -20.65
C ARG A 230 0.44 -6.12 -22.12
N ARG A 231 0.16 -4.86 -22.46
CA ARG A 231 -0.11 -4.45 -23.85
C ARG A 231 1.08 -4.70 -24.77
N TYR A 232 2.31 -4.40 -24.34
CA TYR A 232 3.47 -4.72 -25.19
C TYR A 232 3.75 -6.22 -25.20
N ALA A 233 3.49 -6.95 -24.10
CA ALA A 233 3.69 -8.39 -24.05
C ALA A 233 2.80 -9.12 -25.07
N GLU A 234 1.54 -8.72 -25.17
CA GLU A 234 0.59 -9.25 -26.16
C GLU A 234 1.00 -8.88 -27.59
N TRP A 235 1.47 -7.65 -27.80
CA TRP A 235 2.00 -7.23 -29.08
C TRP A 235 3.25 -8.05 -29.50
N LEU A 236 4.20 -8.29 -28.58
CA LEU A 236 5.39 -9.10 -28.85
C LEU A 236 5.02 -10.53 -29.25
N ARG A 237 4.08 -11.14 -28.53
CA ARG A 237 3.55 -12.47 -28.86
C ARG A 237 2.88 -12.50 -30.24
N SER A 238 2.11 -11.46 -30.59
CA SER A 238 1.52 -11.34 -31.93
C SER A 238 2.55 -11.25 -33.06
N LYS A 239 3.80 -10.88 -32.73
CA LYS A 239 4.94 -10.80 -33.65
C LYS A 239 5.89 -11.99 -33.56
N GLY A 240 5.63 -12.98 -32.69
CA GLY A 240 6.52 -14.12 -32.46
C GLY A 240 7.84 -13.75 -31.77
N LEU A 241 7.87 -12.63 -31.04
CA LEU A 241 9.06 -12.10 -30.35
C LEU A 241 9.14 -12.51 -28.87
N ALA A 242 8.10 -13.16 -28.36
CA ALA A 242 7.95 -13.62 -26.98
C ALA A 242 7.06 -14.87 -26.91
#